data_AF-A0A0R2Y262-F1
#
_entry.id   AF-A0A0R2Y262-F1
#
_cell.length_a   1.000
_cell.length_b   1.000
_cell.length_c   1.000
_cell.angle_alpha   90.00
_cell.angle_beta   90.00
_cell.angle_gamma   90.00
#
_symmetry.space_group_name_H-M   'P 1'
#
loop_
_entity.id
_entity.type
_entity.pdbx_description
1 polymer ?
#
loop_
_entity_poly.entity_id
_entity_poly.type
_entity_poly.pdbx_seq_one_letter_code
_entity_poly.pdbx_strand_id
1 'polypeptide(L)'
;MNTRHVIELAPSGKTFEAGDELLLDAMLASGLTVPFSCRRGACGSCKVVVADGAYRAKQLDPGGPAPSYPLAANEMLLCQSHACSNMRLEIPGWSLDTPALVVEATVLGKRALSPDVIELIVMPDMPLAVRAGQYVKFRLVDGDSRCFSIANLPAESDGRLGFQIRRVSGGLFSETFLGAVEAGDLLQLEGPFGACTWQDDDGAPVVLFATGTGYAGIKPILLTALKRDVEVTLYWGGAQPADFYDRVFLDRMIMDHPRFRWHPVLASEGRVQEVALGHGHHWQAAQVYACGNGAMISQTRAACLEAGLPSHRFVAEAFVPSGRSSAGVPSKPLDPIWEKVGPRYSLDGMLAAREQSIRALAAIASQLKVGMTTGEALDMAAEQLHAMGASHTWHPTYIRFGADTVRPPREGIDRQRRLRATDIAVVDLGPVWDGYEGDYGDTFVFGDLPLHLACKKALHEVFDETREAWLRGLTGRELYDFAEQSAESKGWRLARNLAGHRLADFPHALFESKVLAELEIPPSEMAWVLEIQLCHPTEPVGGFFEDMLMLQA
;
A
#
# COMPACT_ATOMS: atom_id res chain seq x y z
N MET A 1 -15.62 -30.91 -14.86
CA MET A 1 -16.41 -29.82 -15.49
C MET A 1 -16.56 -28.74 -14.44
N ASN A 2 -15.95 -27.57 -14.61
CA ASN A 2 -16.17 -26.47 -13.67
C ASN A 2 -17.61 -25.99 -13.84
N THR A 3 -18.43 -26.23 -12.83
CA THR A 3 -19.80 -25.69 -12.78
C THR A 3 -19.70 -24.17 -12.79
N ARG A 4 -20.35 -23.53 -13.76
CA ARG A 4 -20.49 -22.07 -13.83
C ARG A 4 -21.87 -21.67 -13.37
N HIS A 5 -21.92 -20.53 -12.69
CA HIS A 5 -23.12 -19.94 -12.15
C HIS A 5 -23.41 -18.61 -12.83
N VAL A 6 -24.70 -18.34 -13.10
CA VAL A 6 -25.15 -17.07 -13.67
C VAL A 6 -25.47 -16.11 -12.53
N ILE A 7 -24.85 -14.93 -12.57
CA ILE A 7 -25.02 -13.88 -11.58
C ILE A 7 -25.75 -12.71 -12.23
N GLU A 8 -26.96 -12.40 -11.76
CA GLU A 8 -27.78 -11.27 -12.22
C GLU A 8 -27.56 -10.05 -11.31
N LEU A 9 -27.39 -8.87 -11.91
CA LEU A 9 -27.15 -7.60 -11.22
C LEU A 9 -28.37 -6.68 -11.30
N ALA A 10 -29.08 -6.52 -10.18
CA ALA A 10 -30.22 -5.62 -10.05
C ALA A 10 -29.78 -4.19 -9.66
N PRO A 11 -30.45 -3.14 -10.20
CA PRO A 11 -31.63 -3.18 -11.08
C PRO A 11 -31.32 -3.30 -12.57
N SER A 12 -30.04 -3.30 -12.97
CA SER A 12 -29.63 -3.22 -14.38
C SER A 12 -30.10 -4.39 -15.26
N GLY A 13 -30.31 -5.57 -14.67
CA GLY A 13 -30.59 -6.82 -15.38
C GLY A 13 -29.39 -7.42 -16.11
N LYS A 14 -28.19 -6.81 -16.02
CA LYS A 14 -26.96 -7.38 -16.61
C LYS A 14 -26.56 -8.66 -15.89
N THR A 15 -25.97 -9.58 -16.64
CA THR A 15 -25.54 -10.88 -16.12
C THR A 15 -24.07 -11.15 -16.45
N PHE A 16 -23.38 -11.88 -15.57
CA PHE A 16 -22.07 -12.48 -15.86
C PHE A 16 -22.02 -13.92 -15.35
N GLU A 17 -21.09 -14.71 -15.91
CA GLU A 17 -20.83 -16.07 -15.45
C GLU A 17 -19.65 -16.09 -14.49
N ALA A 18 -19.76 -16.85 -13.41
CA ALA A 18 -18.68 -17.10 -12.46
C ALA A 18 -18.46 -18.60 -12.29
N GLY A 19 -17.20 -19.04 -12.41
CA GLY A 19 -16.75 -20.37 -12.03
C GLY A 19 -16.30 -20.41 -10.56
N ASP A 20 -15.06 -20.87 -10.35
CA ASP A 20 -14.46 -20.99 -9.01
C ASP A 20 -13.63 -19.77 -8.63
N GLU A 21 -13.44 -18.82 -9.54
CA GLU A 21 -12.82 -17.52 -9.31
C GLU A 21 -13.64 -16.62 -8.35
N LEU A 22 -13.04 -15.53 -7.88
CA LEU A 22 -13.75 -14.53 -7.09
C LEU A 22 -14.77 -13.80 -7.97
N LEU A 23 -15.93 -13.49 -7.39
CA LEU A 23 -17.01 -12.76 -8.08
C LEU A 23 -16.54 -11.42 -8.67
N LEU A 24 -15.60 -10.73 -8.01
CA LEU A 24 -14.99 -9.52 -8.54
C LEU A 24 -14.23 -9.78 -9.86
N ASP A 25 -13.44 -10.85 -9.90
CA ASP A 25 -12.60 -11.15 -11.06
C ASP A 25 -13.45 -11.67 -12.23
N ALA A 26 -14.46 -12.50 -11.96
CA ALA A 26 -15.44 -12.92 -12.97
C ALA A 26 -16.18 -11.73 -13.59
N MET A 27 -16.64 -10.79 -12.74
CA MET A 27 -17.32 -9.58 -13.18
C MET A 27 -16.43 -8.71 -14.07
N LEU A 28 -15.17 -8.47 -13.67
CA LEU A 28 -14.20 -7.72 -14.47
C LEU A 28 -13.87 -8.42 -15.79
N ALA A 29 -13.68 -9.73 -15.78
CA ALA A 29 -13.38 -10.52 -16.98
C ALA A 29 -14.52 -10.49 -18.01
N SER A 30 -15.77 -10.32 -17.56
CA SER A 30 -16.94 -10.12 -18.43
C SER A 30 -17.07 -8.70 -19.01
N GLY A 31 -16.14 -7.80 -18.68
CA GLY A 31 -16.15 -6.41 -19.14
C GLY A 31 -17.14 -5.51 -18.39
N LEU A 32 -17.71 -5.98 -17.28
CA LEU A 32 -18.60 -5.18 -16.44
C LEU A 32 -17.79 -4.30 -15.48
N THR A 33 -18.17 -3.04 -15.36
CA THR A 33 -17.53 -2.07 -14.47
C THR A 33 -17.98 -2.28 -13.03
N VAL A 34 -17.03 -2.37 -12.10
CA VAL A 34 -17.30 -2.52 -10.67
C VAL A 34 -16.37 -1.60 -9.89
N PRO A 35 -16.87 -0.83 -8.92
CA PRO A 35 -16.00 -0.07 -8.02
C PRO A 35 -15.26 -1.04 -7.11
N PHE A 36 -13.93 -1.07 -7.21
CA PHE A 36 -13.07 -1.80 -6.30
C PHE A 36 -11.78 -1.01 -6.10
N SER A 37 -11.18 -1.17 -4.91
CA SER A 37 -9.93 -0.50 -4.56
C SER A 37 -8.95 -1.49 -3.94
N CYS A 38 -9.23 -2.00 -2.74
CA CYS A 38 -8.23 -2.73 -1.95
C CYS A 38 -8.05 -4.22 -2.27
N ARG A 39 -9.04 -4.86 -2.93
CA ARG A 39 -9.17 -6.33 -3.15
C ARG A 39 -9.00 -7.26 -1.92
N ARG A 40 -8.84 -6.71 -0.72
CA ARG A 40 -8.60 -7.43 0.55
C ARG A 40 -9.75 -7.29 1.55
N GLY A 41 -10.89 -6.83 1.09
CA GLY A 41 -12.09 -6.69 1.92
C GLY A 41 -12.03 -5.59 2.98
N ALA A 42 -11.23 -4.55 2.78
CA ALA A 42 -11.07 -3.42 3.72
C ALA A 42 -11.79 -2.13 3.29
N CYS A 43 -11.93 -1.86 1.99
CA CYS A 43 -12.50 -0.61 1.47
C CYS A 43 -14.02 -0.65 1.30
N GLY A 44 -14.61 -1.84 1.07
CA GLY A 44 -16.04 -2.00 0.82
C GLY A 44 -16.57 -1.47 -0.50
N SER A 45 -15.74 -0.86 -1.35
CA SER A 45 -16.17 -0.35 -2.66
C SER A 45 -16.89 -1.41 -3.51
N CYS A 46 -16.49 -2.68 -3.42
CA CYS A 46 -17.11 -3.79 -4.16
C CYS A 46 -18.28 -4.48 -3.43
N LYS A 47 -18.90 -3.78 -2.47
CA LYS A 47 -20.03 -4.29 -1.69
C LYS A 47 -21.28 -4.40 -2.56
N VAL A 48 -21.99 -5.50 -2.35
CA VAL A 48 -23.30 -5.81 -2.95
C VAL A 48 -24.23 -6.40 -1.89
N VAL A 49 -25.54 -6.32 -2.15
CA VAL A 49 -26.57 -7.00 -1.36
C VAL A 49 -26.95 -8.30 -2.08
N VAL A 50 -27.04 -9.40 -1.35
CA VAL A 50 -27.47 -10.71 -1.85
C VAL A 50 -28.99 -10.78 -1.73
N ALA A 51 -29.69 -10.72 -2.86
CA ALA A 51 -31.14 -10.86 -2.92
C ALA A 51 -31.58 -12.33 -3.03
N ASP A 52 -30.83 -13.13 -3.79
CA ASP A 52 -31.05 -14.58 -3.93
C ASP A 52 -29.76 -15.32 -4.26
N GLY A 53 -29.70 -16.62 -3.92
CA GLY A 53 -28.57 -17.50 -4.20
C GLY A 53 -27.55 -17.65 -3.06
N ALA A 54 -26.57 -18.54 -3.27
CA ALA A 54 -25.57 -18.94 -2.29
C ALA A 54 -24.16 -18.59 -2.73
N TYR A 55 -23.34 -18.15 -1.78
CA TYR A 55 -21.92 -17.85 -1.95
C TYR A 55 -21.12 -18.46 -0.81
N ARG A 56 -19.81 -18.54 -1.00
CA ARG A 56 -18.85 -18.85 0.06
C ARG A 56 -17.79 -17.77 0.13
N ALA A 57 -17.31 -17.49 1.33
CA ALA A 57 -16.20 -16.59 1.53
C ALA A 57 -14.93 -17.15 0.86
N LYS A 58 -14.07 -16.25 0.37
CA LYS A 58 -12.70 -16.58 0.02
C LYS A 58 -12.05 -17.29 1.20
N GLN A 59 -11.42 -18.44 0.97
CA GLN A 59 -10.63 -19.07 2.02
C GLN A 59 -9.49 -18.14 2.40
N LEU A 60 -9.48 -17.74 3.67
CA LEU A 60 -8.40 -16.97 4.23
C LEU A 60 -7.27 -17.94 4.58
N ASP A 61 -6.05 -17.57 4.24
CA ASP A 61 -4.88 -18.29 4.71
C ASP A 61 -4.89 -18.28 6.25
N PRO A 62 -4.53 -19.39 6.93
CA PRO A 62 -4.56 -19.48 8.39
C PRO A 62 -3.82 -18.31 9.04
N GLY A 63 -4.56 -17.38 9.66
CA GLY A 63 -4.06 -16.17 10.35
C GLY A 63 -3.92 -14.90 9.48
N GLY A 64 -4.27 -14.94 8.19
CA GLY A 64 -4.33 -13.74 7.36
C GLY A 64 -5.37 -12.75 7.88
N PRO A 65 -5.19 -11.43 7.67
CA PRO A 65 -6.14 -10.43 8.17
C PRO A 65 -7.52 -10.67 7.56
N ALA A 66 -8.51 -10.90 8.41
CA ALA A 66 -9.89 -11.03 7.98
C ALA A 66 -10.34 -9.75 7.26
N PRO A 67 -11.25 -9.85 6.28
CA PRO A 67 -11.92 -8.70 5.71
C PRO A 67 -12.43 -7.79 6.84
N SER A 68 -11.90 -6.57 6.89
CA SER A 68 -12.21 -5.61 7.96
C SER A 68 -13.41 -4.73 7.62
N TYR A 69 -13.85 -4.75 6.36
CA TYR A 69 -15.05 -4.05 5.94
C TYR A 69 -16.28 -4.85 6.37
N PRO A 70 -17.22 -4.23 7.09
CA PRO A 70 -18.43 -4.88 7.56
C PRO A 70 -19.34 -5.33 6.46
N LEU A 71 -20.21 -6.27 6.80
CA LEU A 71 -21.34 -6.61 5.95
C LEU A 71 -22.56 -6.79 6.86
N ALA A 72 -23.70 -6.28 6.44
CA ALA A 72 -24.98 -6.74 6.96
C ALA A 72 -25.17 -8.24 6.60
N ALA A 73 -26.13 -8.90 7.25
CA ALA A 73 -26.36 -10.34 7.06
C ALA A 73 -26.62 -10.74 5.60
N ASN A 74 -27.16 -9.81 4.81
CA ASN A 74 -27.45 -9.96 3.38
C ASN A 74 -26.46 -9.21 2.49
N GLU A 75 -25.29 -8.79 2.97
CA GLU A 75 -24.27 -8.11 2.16
C GLU A 75 -23.06 -9.02 1.95
N MET A 76 -22.36 -8.83 0.82
CA MET A 76 -21.05 -9.45 0.59
C MET A 76 -20.10 -8.53 -0.18
N LEU A 77 -18.80 -8.85 -0.16
CA LEU A 77 -17.78 -8.19 -0.97
C LEU A 77 -17.43 -9.07 -2.14
N LEU A 78 -17.58 -8.57 -3.38
CA LEU A 78 -17.24 -9.33 -4.57
C LEU A 78 -15.78 -9.82 -4.55
N CYS A 79 -14.86 -9.05 -3.94
CA CYS A 79 -13.44 -9.43 -3.83
C CYS A 79 -13.14 -10.52 -2.79
N GLN A 80 -14.13 -10.93 -1.99
CA GLN A 80 -13.98 -11.91 -0.91
C GLN A 80 -15.00 -13.04 -1.02
N SER A 81 -15.62 -13.25 -2.19
CA SER A 81 -16.73 -14.20 -2.33
C SER A 81 -16.68 -14.97 -3.65
N HIS A 82 -17.02 -16.26 -3.59
CA HIS A 82 -17.17 -17.18 -4.73
C HIS A 82 -18.64 -17.59 -4.85
N ALA A 83 -19.13 -17.74 -6.09
CA ALA A 83 -20.48 -18.24 -6.35
C ALA A 83 -20.59 -19.74 -5.99
N CYS A 84 -21.73 -20.15 -5.43
CA CYS A 84 -22.08 -21.56 -5.20
C CYS A 84 -23.41 -21.97 -5.85
N SER A 85 -24.19 -20.99 -6.32
CA SER A 85 -25.38 -21.18 -7.13
C SER A 85 -25.52 -20.00 -8.10
N ASN A 86 -26.53 -20.04 -8.97
CA ASN A 86 -26.98 -18.80 -9.60
C ASN A 86 -27.37 -17.80 -8.50
N MET A 87 -27.07 -16.53 -8.69
CA MET A 87 -27.30 -15.49 -7.68
C MET A 87 -27.94 -14.26 -8.29
N ARG A 88 -28.73 -13.56 -7.48
CA ARG A 88 -29.23 -12.22 -7.79
C ARG A 88 -28.65 -11.24 -6.79
N LEU A 89 -27.86 -10.30 -7.27
CA LEU A 89 -27.16 -9.32 -6.45
C LEU A 89 -27.74 -7.94 -6.73
N GLU A 90 -28.11 -7.25 -5.67
CA GLU A 90 -28.49 -5.85 -5.70
C GLU A 90 -27.23 -5.00 -5.54
N ILE A 91 -27.14 -3.95 -6.35
CA ILE A 91 -26.03 -3.00 -6.34
C ILE A 91 -26.47 -1.71 -5.61
N PRO A 92 -26.18 -1.56 -4.31
CA PRO A 92 -26.46 -0.32 -3.60
C PRO A 92 -25.39 0.72 -3.91
N GLY A 93 -25.80 1.86 -4.47
CA GLY A 93 -24.97 3.07 -4.50
C GLY A 93 -24.03 3.24 -5.71
N TRP A 94 -23.97 2.29 -6.66
CA TRP A 94 -23.25 2.43 -7.93
C TRP A 94 -24.04 1.86 -9.13
N SER A 95 -23.67 2.21 -10.36
CA SER A 95 -24.42 1.85 -11.59
C SER A 95 -23.51 1.26 -12.66
N LEU A 96 -24.01 0.26 -13.38
CA LEU A 96 -23.36 -0.34 -14.55
C LEU A 96 -23.63 0.40 -15.87
N ASP A 97 -24.60 1.31 -15.85
CA ASP A 97 -25.05 2.03 -17.04
C ASP A 97 -24.41 3.42 -17.16
N THR A 98 -23.50 3.75 -16.25
CA THR A 98 -22.55 4.85 -16.45
C THR A 98 -21.33 4.25 -17.12
N PRO A 99 -21.22 4.25 -18.47
CA PRO A 99 -19.96 3.93 -19.12
C PRO A 99 -18.89 4.85 -18.51
N ALA A 100 -17.76 4.27 -18.11
CA ALA A 100 -16.61 5.06 -17.71
C ALA A 100 -16.23 5.94 -18.92
N LEU A 101 -16.62 7.21 -18.86
CA LEU A 101 -16.39 8.15 -19.94
C LEU A 101 -14.92 8.51 -19.92
N VAL A 102 -14.26 8.25 -21.04
CA VAL A 102 -12.96 8.82 -21.34
C VAL A 102 -13.22 10.21 -21.88
N VAL A 103 -12.77 11.23 -21.16
CA VAL A 103 -12.94 12.63 -21.58
C VAL A 103 -11.59 13.32 -21.62
N GLU A 104 -11.41 14.22 -22.56
CA GLU A 104 -10.29 15.15 -22.52
C GLU A 104 -10.65 16.32 -21.61
N ALA A 105 -9.66 16.84 -20.88
CA ALA A 105 -9.87 17.97 -19.99
C ALA A 105 -8.73 18.97 -20.12
N THR A 106 -9.06 20.24 -20.30
CA THR A 106 -8.09 21.32 -20.34
C THR A 106 -7.78 21.83 -18.93
N VAL A 107 -6.51 21.95 -18.59
CA VAL A 107 -6.07 22.55 -17.33
C VAL A 107 -6.35 24.05 -17.37
N LEU A 108 -7.13 24.54 -16.42
CA LEU A 108 -7.43 25.97 -16.28
C LEU A 108 -6.41 26.68 -15.38
N GLY A 109 -5.84 25.96 -14.42
CA GLY A 109 -4.80 26.50 -13.55
C GLY A 109 -4.52 25.61 -12.34
N LYS A 110 -3.44 25.95 -11.64
CA LYS A 110 -3.05 25.31 -10.38
C LYS A 110 -2.65 26.35 -9.33
N ARG A 111 -2.84 26.03 -8.06
CA ARG A 111 -2.50 26.90 -6.92
C ARG A 111 -2.03 26.06 -5.73
N ALA A 112 -0.99 26.51 -5.02
CA ALA A 112 -0.60 25.90 -3.76
C ALA A 112 -1.63 26.22 -2.66
N LEU A 113 -2.11 25.19 -1.95
CA LEU A 113 -2.97 25.30 -0.77
C LEU A 113 -2.14 25.18 0.53
N SER A 114 -1.10 24.34 0.51
CA SER A 114 -0.08 24.18 1.56
C SER A 114 1.29 23.97 0.89
N PRO A 115 2.40 23.84 1.64
CA PRO A 115 3.72 23.51 1.06
C PRO A 115 3.71 22.25 0.18
N ASP A 116 2.84 21.30 0.50
CA ASP A 116 2.77 19.98 -0.11
C ASP A 116 1.40 19.65 -0.70
N VAL A 117 0.44 20.57 -0.80
CA VAL A 117 -0.87 20.34 -1.44
C VAL A 117 -1.13 21.39 -2.50
N ILE A 118 -1.47 20.93 -3.70
CA ILE A 118 -1.83 21.76 -4.86
C ILE A 118 -3.30 21.55 -5.21
N GLU A 119 -4.00 22.65 -5.41
CA GLU A 119 -5.28 22.69 -6.11
C GLU A 119 -5.03 22.69 -7.62
N LEU A 120 -5.65 21.76 -8.34
CA LEU A 120 -5.65 21.71 -9.80
C LEU A 120 -7.09 21.85 -10.30
N ILE A 121 -7.33 22.80 -11.20
CA ILE A 121 -8.65 23.02 -11.81
C ILE A 121 -8.58 22.67 -13.30
N VAL A 122 -9.53 21.86 -13.77
CA VAL A 122 -9.63 21.45 -15.17
C VAL A 122 -11.06 21.59 -15.69
N MET A 123 -11.20 21.72 -17.00
CA MET A 123 -12.46 21.77 -17.71
C MET A 123 -12.56 20.55 -18.63
N PRO A 124 -13.48 19.60 -18.38
CA PRO A 124 -13.72 18.52 -19.33
C PRO A 124 -14.38 19.07 -20.60
N ASP A 125 -14.02 18.50 -21.75
CA ASP A 125 -14.57 18.85 -23.08
C ASP A 125 -16.05 18.48 -23.22
N MET A 126 -16.50 17.51 -22.42
CA MET A 126 -17.89 17.11 -22.30
C MET A 126 -18.37 17.09 -20.84
N PRO A 127 -19.65 17.42 -20.58
CA PRO A 127 -20.19 17.41 -19.22
C PRO A 127 -20.12 16.02 -18.58
N LEU A 128 -19.57 15.97 -17.36
CA LEU A 128 -19.56 14.77 -16.52
C LEU A 128 -20.63 14.87 -15.44
N ALA A 129 -21.54 13.89 -15.39
CA ALA A 129 -22.53 13.77 -14.33
C ALA A 129 -21.89 13.19 -13.06
N VAL A 130 -21.43 14.07 -12.17
CA VAL A 130 -20.68 13.71 -10.96
C VAL A 130 -21.57 13.76 -9.72
N ARG A 131 -21.57 12.69 -8.92
CA ARG A 131 -22.13 12.67 -7.57
C ARG A 131 -21.10 13.12 -6.54
N ALA A 132 -21.54 13.85 -5.51
CA ALA A 132 -20.69 14.30 -4.43
C ALA A 132 -19.97 13.12 -3.75
N GLY A 133 -18.63 13.15 -3.74
CA GLY A 133 -17.76 12.10 -3.18
C GLY A 133 -17.09 11.21 -4.24
N GLN A 134 -17.46 11.34 -5.51
CA GLN A 134 -16.81 10.60 -6.60
C GLN A 134 -15.40 11.11 -6.94
N TYR A 135 -14.65 10.25 -7.62
CA TYR A 135 -13.31 10.51 -8.12
C TYR A 135 -13.21 10.22 -9.62
N VAL A 136 -12.13 10.65 -10.25
CA VAL A 136 -11.77 10.24 -11.63
C VAL A 136 -10.38 9.63 -11.62
N LYS A 137 -10.06 8.83 -12.65
CA LYS A 137 -8.70 8.44 -12.94
C LYS A 137 -8.09 9.41 -13.94
N PHE A 138 -6.90 9.90 -13.65
CA PHE A 138 -6.05 10.61 -14.60
C PHE A 138 -5.30 9.54 -15.38
N ARG A 139 -5.48 9.48 -16.70
CA ARG A 139 -4.66 8.65 -17.58
C ARG A 139 -3.36 9.34 -17.88
N LEU A 140 -2.27 8.60 -17.73
CA LEU A 140 -0.91 9.05 -18.03
C LEU A 140 -0.48 8.51 -19.38
N VAL A 141 0.46 9.22 -20.02
CA VAL A 141 0.95 8.92 -21.38
C VAL A 141 1.66 7.56 -21.45
N ASP A 142 2.17 7.08 -20.33
CA ASP A 142 2.81 5.77 -20.16
C ASP A 142 1.82 4.61 -19.94
N GLY A 143 0.51 4.89 -19.97
CA GLY A 143 -0.56 3.91 -19.74
C GLY A 143 -0.90 3.68 -18.27
N ASP A 144 -0.24 4.37 -17.34
CA ASP A 144 -0.58 4.32 -15.91
C ASP A 144 -1.77 5.24 -15.59
N SER A 145 -2.36 5.10 -14.40
CA SER A 145 -3.45 5.98 -13.96
C SER A 145 -3.44 6.27 -12.47
N ARG A 146 -3.93 7.46 -12.10
CA ARG A 146 -4.02 7.91 -10.70
C ARG A 146 -5.44 8.32 -10.36
N CYS A 147 -5.95 7.87 -9.22
CA CYS A 147 -7.29 8.24 -8.77
C CYS A 147 -7.23 9.54 -7.95
N PHE A 148 -8.02 10.55 -8.33
CA PHE A 148 -8.17 11.77 -7.56
C PHE A 148 -9.65 12.11 -7.34
N SER A 149 -10.03 12.29 -6.07
CA SER A 149 -11.34 12.76 -5.69
C SER A 149 -11.62 14.15 -6.25
N ILE A 150 -12.81 14.32 -6.82
CA ILE A 150 -13.29 15.64 -7.24
C ILE A 150 -13.65 16.39 -5.96
N ALA A 151 -13.00 17.52 -5.70
CA ALA A 151 -13.08 18.26 -4.43
C ALA A 151 -14.17 19.34 -4.41
N ASN A 152 -14.90 19.53 -5.50
CA ASN A 152 -15.98 20.51 -5.64
C ASN A 152 -17.28 19.85 -6.16
N LEU A 153 -18.33 20.66 -6.31
CA LEU A 153 -19.57 20.27 -7.00
C LEU A 153 -19.55 20.84 -8.42
N PRO A 154 -19.33 20.02 -9.47
CA PRO A 154 -19.19 20.53 -10.85
C PRO A 154 -20.42 21.28 -11.35
N ALA A 155 -21.62 20.84 -10.95
CA ALA A 155 -22.89 21.50 -11.28
C ALA A 155 -22.99 22.94 -10.75
N GLU A 156 -22.19 23.30 -9.74
CA GLU A 156 -22.12 24.64 -9.14
C GLU A 156 -20.84 25.39 -9.52
N SER A 157 -20.01 24.78 -10.36
CA SER A 157 -18.71 25.29 -10.77
C SER A 157 -18.61 25.40 -12.30
N ASP A 158 -19.73 25.62 -12.99
CA ASP A 158 -19.81 25.69 -14.45
C ASP A 158 -19.19 24.47 -15.16
N GLY A 159 -19.29 23.28 -14.57
CA GLY A 159 -18.68 22.05 -15.08
C GLY A 159 -17.20 21.85 -14.77
N ARG A 160 -16.53 22.83 -14.12
CA ARG A 160 -15.12 22.70 -13.72
C ARG A 160 -14.94 21.60 -12.68
N LEU A 161 -13.87 20.82 -12.82
CA LEU A 161 -13.45 19.84 -11.83
C LEU A 161 -12.23 20.39 -11.07
N GLY A 162 -12.32 20.38 -9.74
CA GLY A 162 -11.24 20.77 -8.85
C GLY A 162 -10.68 19.56 -8.11
N PHE A 163 -9.37 19.50 -7.97
CA PHE A 163 -8.65 18.42 -7.28
C PHE A 163 -7.71 19.01 -6.24
N GLN A 164 -7.55 18.33 -5.11
CA GLN A 164 -6.60 18.72 -4.06
C GLN A 164 -5.59 17.59 -3.89
N ILE A 165 -4.40 17.80 -4.43
CA ILE A 165 -3.44 16.73 -4.66
C ILE A 165 -2.21 16.98 -3.79
N ARG A 166 -1.86 15.99 -2.97
CA ARG A 166 -0.63 16.05 -2.16
C ARG A 166 0.57 15.76 -3.06
N ARG A 167 1.56 16.63 -2.99
CA ARG A 167 2.93 16.44 -3.43
C ARG A 167 3.57 15.39 -2.53
N VAL A 168 3.66 14.18 -3.03
CA VAL A 168 4.52 13.14 -2.46
C VAL A 168 5.91 13.38 -3.03
N SER A 169 6.91 13.57 -2.16
CA SER A 169 8.31 13.69 -2.55
C SER A 169 8.74 12.41 -3.27
N GLY A 170 9.29 12.53 -4.48
CA GLY A 170 9.59 11.38 -5.36
C GLY A 170 8.39 10.82 -6.13
N GLY A 171 7.17 11.33 -5.93
CA GLY A 171 5.99 10.86 -6.64
C GLY A 171 5.92 11.37 -8.08
N LEU A 172 6.01 10.46 -9.07
CA LEU A 172 5.94 10.75 -10.52
C LEU A 172 4.86 11.77 -10.90
N PHE A 173 3.67 11.59 -10.34
CA PHE A 173 2.52 12.40 -10.69
C PHE A 173 2.52 13.74 -9.94
N SER A 174 2.75 13.71 -8.63
CA SER A 174 2.53 14.90 -7.80
C SER A 174 3.71 15.86 -7.75
N GLU A 175 4.90 15.43 -8.16
CA GLU A 175 6.07 16.31 -8.23
C GLU A 175 6.38 16.74 -9.67
N THR A 176 6.52 15.79 -10.60
CA THR A 176 6.86 16.09 -12.00
C THR A 176 5.66 16.63 -12.77
N PHE A 177 4.53 15.92 -12.78
CA PHE A 177 3.35 16.39 -13.51
C PHE A 177 2.77 17.65 -12.87
N LEU A 178 2.55 17.71 -11.54
CA LEU A 178 2.05 18.94 -10.94
C LEU A 178 3.05 20.10 -10.98
N GLY A 179 4.35 19.84 -11.05
CA GLY A 179 5.39 20.86 -11.26
C GLY A 179 5.33 21.42 -12.68
N ALA A 180 5.21 20.56 -13.68
CA ALA A 180 5.26 20.91 -15.10
C ALA A 180 3.92 21.35 -15.70
N VAL A 181 2.78 20.89 -15.17
CA VAL A 181 1.47 21.14 -15.78
C VAL A 181 1.11 22.62 -15.72
N GLU A 182 0.74 23.19 -16.87
CA GLU A 182 0.37 24.60 -17.00
C GLU A 182 -1.05 24.77 -17.51
N ALA A 183 -1.58 25.98 -17.38
CA ALA A 183 -2.88 26.31 -17.94
C ALA A 183 -2.83 26.16 -19.47
N GLY A 184 -3.79 25.43 -20.03
CA GLY A 184 -3.85 25.07 -21.44
C GLY A 184 -3.47 23.62 -21.76
N ASP A 185 -2.79 22.91 -20.84
CA ASP A 185 -2.46 21.51 -21.03
C ASP A 185 -3.70 20.62 -21.11
N LEU A 186 -3.61 19.51 -21.85
CA LEU A 186 -4.68 18.53 -22.00
C LEU A 186 -4.40 17.28 -21.18
N LEU A 187 -5.43 16.81 -20.47
CA LEU A 187 -5.41 15.59 -19.66
C LEU A 187 -6.48 14.64 -20.16
N GLN A 188 -6.24 13.34 -20.06
CA GLN A 188 -7.29 12.34 -20.21
C GLN A 188 -7.81 11.91 -18.85
N LEU A 189 -9.11 12.03 -18.66
CA LEU A 189 -9.80 11.58 -17.46
C LEU A 189 -10.65 10.35 -17.77
N GLU A 190 -10.82 9.49 -16.78
CA GLU A 190 -11.74 8.35 -16.80
C GLU A 190 -12.67 8.47 -15.59
N GLY A 191 -13.99 8.39 -15.82
CA GLY A 191 -14.96 8.29 -14.74
C GLY A 191 -16.28 9.02 -15.03
N PRO A 192 -17.02 9.42 -13.99
CA PRO A 192 -16.67 9.35 -12.56
C PRO A 192 -16.79 7.94 -11.93
N PHE A 193 -16.02 7.70 -10.87
CA PHE A 193 -15.98 6.48 -10.07
C PHE A 193 -16.23 6.76 -8.59
N GLY A 194 -16.37 5.70 -7.79
CA GLY A 194 -16.43 5.78 -6.33
C GLY A 194 -17.83 5.50 -5.79
N ALA A 195 -17.87 4.74 -4.70
CA ALA A 195 -19.10 4.35 -4.01
C ALA A 195 -19.38 5.22 -2.77
N CYS A 196 -18.35 5.90 -2.23
CA CYS A 196 -18.49 6.84 -1.13
C CYS A 196 -19.12 8.16 -1.58
N THR A 197 -20.41 8.11 -1.87
CA THR A 197 -21.18 9.24 -2.39
C THR A 197 -22.27 9.66 -1.42
N TRP A 198 -22.71 10.92 -1.53
CA TRP A 198 -23.87 11.40 -0.79
C TRP A 198 -25.06 10.44 -0.95
N GLN A 199 -25.69 10.12 0.19
CA GLN A 199 -26.90 9.29 0.29
C GLN A 199 -28.02 10.19 0.79
N ASP A 200 -29.15 10.21 0.08
CA ASP A 200 -30.32 10.95 0.52
C ASP A 200 -31.01 10.15 1.65
N ASP A 201 -30.93 10.68 2.88
CA ASP A 201 -31.58 10.15 4.08
C ASP A 201 -32.20 11.35 4.81
N ASP A 202 -33.52 11.31 5.06
CA ASP A 202 -34.42 12.42 5.41
C ASP A 202 -33.95 13.30 6.59
N GLY A 203 -32.91 14.12 6.38
CA GLY A 203 -32.36 15.04 7.37
C GLY A 203 -31.48 14.40 8.46
N ALA A 204 -30.99 13.17 8.27
CA ALA A 204 -30.10 12.51 9.22
C ALA A 204 -28.84 13.37 9.50
N PRO A 205 -28.40 13.54 10.77
CA PRO A 205 -27.20 14.29 11.07
C PRO A 205 -25.97 13.59 10.48
N VAL A 206 -25.08 14.37 9.87
CA VAL A 206 -23.94 13.87 9.13
C VAL A 206 -22.65 14.05 9.94
N VAL A 207 -21.87 12.97 10.07
CA VAL A 207 -20.52 13.04 10.66
C VAL A 207 -19.48 12.67 9.61
N LEU A 208 -18.54 13.57 9.39
CA LEU A 208 -17.52 13.45 8.35
C LEU A 208 -16.15 13.23 8.98
N PHE A 209 -15.39 12.27 8.47
CA PHE A 209 -14.03 11.97 8.88
C PHE A 209 -13.06 12.05 7.71
N ALA A 210 -11.97 12.78 7.88
CA ALA A 210 -10.92 12.91 6.88
C ALA A 210 -9.53 12.79 7.52
N THR A 211 -8.55 12.27 6.79
CA THR A 211 -7.13 12.43 7.11
C THR A 211 -6.34 12.88 5.89
N GLY A 212 -5.44 13.84 6.05
CA GLY A 212 -4.65 14.37 4.93
C GLY A 212 -5.54 14.84 3.78
N THR A 213 -5.19 14.49 2.54
CA THR A 213 -6.01 14.82 1.35
C THR A 213 -7.29 14.00 1.20
N GLY A 214 -7.60 13.08 2.13
CA GLY A 214 -8.93 12.47 2.21
C GLY A 214 -10.05 13.52 2.34
N TYR A 215 -9.72 14.72 2.82
CA TYR A 215 -10.61 15.89 2.80
C TYR A 215 -11.13 16.22 1.40
N ALA A 216 -10.36 15.99 0.34
CA ALA A 216 -10.80 16.18 -1.05
C ALA A 216 -12.05 15.33 -1.39
N GLY A 217 -12.12 14.09 -0.91
CA GLY A 217 -13.30 13.23 -1.11
C GLY A 217 -14.48 13.61 -0.22
N ILE A 218 -14.21 14.18 0.95
CA ILE A 218 -15.25 14.61 1.91
C ILE A 218 -15.84 15.98 1.57
N LYS A 219 -15.06 16.89 0.99
CA LYS A 219 -15.48 18.28 0.72
C LYS A 219 -16.77 18.37 -0.13
N PRO A 220 -16.99 17.61 -1.21
CA PRO A 220 -18.26 17.64 -1.94
C PRO A 220 -19.47 17.16 -1.10
N ILE A 221 -19.25 16.19 -0.21
CA ILE A 221 -20.27 15.67 0.71
C ILE A 221 -20.63 16.76 1.72
N LEU A 222 -19.63 17.45 2.27
CA LEU A 222 -19.81 18.63 3.13
C LEU A 222 -20.60 19.72 2.40
N LEU A 223 -20.19 20.12 1.19
CA LEU A 223 -20.90 21.15 0.41
C LEU A 223 -22.37 20.78 0.16
N THR A 224 -22.64 19.51 -0.11
CA THR A 224 -24.01 19.01 -0.28
C THR A 224 -24.82 19.11 1.02
N ALA A 225 -24.22 18.74 2.16
CA ALA A 225 -24.84 18.86 3.48
C ALA A 225 -25.18 20.32 3.80
N LEU A 226 -24.24 21.26 3.58
CA LEU A 226 -24.43 22.68 3.81
C LEU A 226 -25.57 23.26 2.95
N LYS A 227 -25.62 22.88 1.67
CA LYS A 227 -26.68 23.33 0.74
C LYS A 227 -28.06 22.83 1.12
N ARG A 228 -28.13 21.59 1.61
CA ARG A 228 -29.38 20.99 2.11
C ARG A 228 -29.73 21.42 3.52
N ASP A 229 -28.88 22.24 4.15
CA ASP A 229 -28.98 22.64 5.54
C ASP A 229 -29.20 21.39 6.41
N VAL A 230 -28.27 20.44 6.32
CA VAL A 230 -28.23 19.25 7.19
C VAL A 230 -27.27 19.54 8.33
N GLU A 231 -27.58 19.05 9.53
CA GLU A 231 -26.63 19.12 10.64
C GLU A 231 -25.39 18.31 10.29
N VAL A 232 -24.22 18.95 10.32
CA VAL A 232 -22.99 18.32 9.84
C VAL A 232 -21.79 18.69 10.70
N THR A 233 -21.02 17.67 11.09
CA THR A 233 -19.75 17.86 11.82
C THR A 233 -18.59 17.19 11.10
N LEU A 234 -17.52 17.94 10.84
CA LEU A 234 -16.28 17.44 10.23
C LEU A 234 -15.16 17.25 11.26
N TYR A 235 -14.53 16.08 11.27
CA TYR A 235 -13.27 15.81 11.95
C TYR A 235 -12.17 15.58 10.91
N TRP A 236 -11.18 16.47 10.89
CA TRP A 236 -10.07 16.38 9.95
C TRP A 236 -8.77 16.15 10.69
N GLY A 237 -8.12 15.00 10.43
CA GLY A 237 -6.85 14.62 11.01
C GLY A 237 -5.65 15.05 10.16
N GLY A 238 -4.65 15.64 10.80
CA GLY A 238 -3.39 16.08 10.17
C GLY A 238 -2.19 15.87 11.08
N ALA A 239 -0.99 15.76 10.51
CA ALA A 239 0.25 15.65 11.29
C ALA A 239 0.73 17.02 11.75
N GLN A 240 0.47 18.07 10.98
CA GLN A 240 0.91 19.43 11.24
C GLN A 240 -0.21 20.44 10.95
N PRO A 241 -0.18 21.65 11.54
CA PRO A 241 -1.20 22.68 11.29
C PRO A 241 -1.38 23.04 9.81
N ALA A 242 -0.31 22.95 9.01
CA ALA A 242 -0.36 23.21 7.58
C ALA A 242 -1.18 22.19 6.78
N ASP A 243 -1.48 21.01 7.35
CA ASP A 243 -2.35 20.01 6.72
C ASP A 243 -3.81 20.49 6.63
N PHE A 244 -4.24 21.43 7.48
CA PHE A 244 -5.60 21.99 7.47
C PHE A 244 -5.71 23.16 6.49
N TYR A 245 -5.31 22.92 5.25
CA TYR A 245 -5.11 23.95 4.23
C TYR A 245 -6.39 24.69 3.79
N ASP A 246 -7.57 24.14 4.06
CA ASP A 246 -8.87 24.77 3.76
C ASP A 246 -9.53 25.43 4.98
N ARG A 247 -8.77 25.63 6.07
CA ARG A 247 -9.26 26.18 7.34
C ARG A 247 -10.02 27.51 7.18
N VAL A 248 -9.52 28.42 6.34
CA VAL A 248 -10.16 29.73 6.13
C VAL A 248 -11.58 29.58 5.57
N PHE A 249 -11.77 28.64 4.65
CA PHE A 249 -13.10 28.32 4.12
C PHE A 249 -13.99 27.71 5.19
N LEU A 250 -13.49 26.72 5.93
CA LEU A 250 -14.25 26.02 6.97
C LEU A 250 -14.68 26.96 8.11
N ASP A 251 -13.80 27.87 8.56
CA ASP A 251 -14.09 28.86 9.59
C ASP A 251 -15.18 29.85 9.13
N ARG A 252 -15.17 30.25 7.85
CA ARG A 252 -16.26 31.07 7.28
C ARG A 252 -17.58 30.30 7.23
N MET A 253 -17.56 29.04 6.83
CA MET A 253 -18.77 28.22 6.75
C MET A 253 -19.43 28.02 8.12
N ILE A 254 -18.67 28.00 9.23
CA ILE A 254 -19.26 27.99 10.58
C ILE A 254 -20.15 29.22 10.80
N MET A 255 -19.73 30.39 10.30
CA MET A 255 -20.49 31.64 10.46
C MET A 255 -21.76 31.64 9.61
N ASP A 256 -21.66 31.12 8.39
CA ASP A 256 -22.76 31.12 7.42
C ASP A 256 -23.79 30.00 7.69
N HIS A 257 -23.38 28.91 8.36
CA HIS A 257 -24.20 27.73 8.62
C HIS A 257 -24.22 27.35 10.12
N PRO A 258 -25.25 27.75 10.90
CA PRO A 258 -25.32 27.52 12.34
C PRO A 258 -25.29 26.04 12.75
N ARG A 259 -25.66 25.14 11.85
CA ARG A 259 -25.69 23.68 12.04
C ARG A 259 -24.42 22.96 11.56
N PHE A 260 -23.39 23.71 11.16
CA PHE A 260 -22.09 23.17 10.78
C PHE A 260 -21.05 23.36 11.88
N ARG A 261 -20.27 22.31 12.15
CA ARG A 261 -19.08 22.36 13.01
C ARG A 261 -17.93 21.65 12.31
N TRP A 262 -16.70 22.08 12.59
CA TRP A 262 -15.52 21.32 12.19
C TRP A 262 -14.44 21.37 13.27
N HIS A 263 -13.64 20.30 13.33
CA HIS A 263 -12.60 20.11 14.34
C HIS A 263 -11.31 19.64 13.65
N PRO A 264 -10.22 20.45 13.67
CA PRO A 264 -8.90 19.97 13.34
C PRO A 264 -8.41 19.05 14.46
N VAL A 265 -7.83 17.91 14.10
CA VAL A 265 -7.26 16.95 15.06
C VAL A 265 -5.81 16.70 14.69
N LEU A 266 -4.88 17.27 15.45
CA LEU A 266 -3.46 17.01 15.26
C LEU A 266 -3.13 15.60 15.75
N ALA A 267 -2.27 14.89 15.01
CA ALA A 267 -1.86 13.53 15.36
C ALA A 267 -1.16 13.44 16.73
N SER A 268 -0.60 14.55 17.22
CA SER A 268 -0.03 14.70 18.57
C SER A 268 -1.07 14.84 19.68
N GLU A 269 -2.30 15.24 19.35
CA GLU A 269 -3.38 15.53 20.30
C GLU A 269 -4.39 14.39 20.40
N GLY A 270 -4.46 13.51 19.40
CA GLY A 270 -5.30 12.31 19.42
C GLY A 270 -5.60 11.77 18.04
N ARG A 271 -6.68 10.99 17.96
CA ARG A 271 -7.24 10.48 16.70
C ARG A 271 -8.64 11.02 16.47
N VAL A 272 -9.03 11.16 15.20
CA VAL A 272 -10.31 11.78 14.81
C VAL A 272 -11.52 11.09 15.44
N GLN A 273 -11.48 9.76 15.55
CA GLN A 273 -12.56 8.97 16.16
C GLN A 273 -12.68 9.18 17.67
N GLU A 274 -11.56 9.37 18.37
CA GLU A 274 -11.55 9.57 19.83
C GLU A 274 -12.19 10.92 20.17
N VAL A 275 -11.82 11.95 19.43
CA VAL A 275 -12.39 13.30 19.59
C VAL A 275 -13.88 13.29 19.26
N ALA A 276 -14.29 12.63 18.17
CA ALA A 276 -15.69 12.59 17.77
C ALA A 276 -16.59 11.88 18.80
N LEU A 277 -16.12 10.78 19.40
CA LEU A 277 -16.85 10.09 20.46
C LEU A 277 -17.06 10.98 21.70
N GLY A 278 -16.11 11.87 22.01
CA GLY A 278 -16.23 12.82 23.11
C GLY A 278 -17.29 13.91 22.92
N HIS A 279 -17.79 14.12 21.70
CA HIS A 279 -18.76 15.18 21.38
C HIS A 279 -20.23 14.74 21.40
N GLY A 280 -20.53 13.48 21.75
CA GLY A 280 -21.88 13.04 22.07
C GLY A 280 -22.88 13.00 20.91
N HIS A 281 -22.45 12.63 19.70
CA HIS A 281 -23.33 12.48 18.54
C HIS A 281 -24.42 11.43 18.77
N HIS A 282 -25.57 11.62 18.12
CA HIS A 282 -26.69 10.67 18.10
C HIS A 282 -26.41 9.55 17.07
N TRP A 283 -25.46 8.67 17.37
CA TRP A 283 -24.93 7.67 16.43
C TRP A 283 -25.99 6.78 15.78
N GLN A 284 -27.08 6.44 16.50
CA GLN A 284 -28.16 5.59 15.96
C GLN A 284 -28.87 6.22 14.75
N ALA A 285 -28.90 7.56 14.69
CA ALA A 285 -29.55 8.33 13.63
C ALA A 285 -28.56 8.93 12.63
N ALA A 286 -27.25 8.88 12.91
CA ALA A 286 -26.25 9.57 12.12
C ALA A 286 -25.92 8.85 10.80
N GLN A 287 -25.59 9.62 9.78
CA GLN A 287 -24.98 9.15 8.54
C GLN A 287 -23.49 9.52 8.56
N VAL A 288 -22.60 8.52 8.45
CA VAL A 288 -21.15 8.72 8.56
C VAL A 288 -20.47 8.54 7.21
N TYR A 289 -19.57 9.48 6.89
CA TYR A 289 -18.66 9.39 5.75
C TYR A 289 -17.21 9.49 6.20
N ALA A 290 -16.33 8.59 5.74
CA ALA A 290 -14.91 8.62 6.07
C ALA A 290 -14.03 8.50 4.82
N CYS A 291 -12.97 9.32 4.71
CA CYS A 291 -12.05 9.25 3.58
C CYS A 291 -10.60 9.50 3.98
N GLY A 292 -9.67 8.76 3.39
CA GLY A 292 -8.22 8.93 3.60
C GLY A 292 -7.52 7.63 4.01
N ASN A 293 -6.74 7.67 5.09
CA ASN A 293 -5.90 6.54 5.50
C ASN A 293 -6.75 5.34 5.93
N GLY A 294 -6.42 4.14 5.41
CA GLY A 294 -7.18 2.92 5.67
C GLY A 294 -7.27 2.52 7.15
N ALA A 295 -6.19 2.72 7.93
CA ALA A 295 -6.20 2.43 9.37
C ALA A 295 -7.14 3.38 10.12
N MET A 296 -7.16 4.67 9.77
CA MET A 296 -8.13 5.62 10.34
C MET A 296 -9.56 5.20 10.05
N ILE A 297 -9.85 4.77 8.81
CA ILE A 297 -11.20 4.34 8.42
C ILE A 297 -11.63 3.12 9.24
N SER A 298 -10.78 2.10 9.35
CA SER A 298 -11.09 0.90 10.14
C SER A 298 -11.33 1.21 11.62
N GLN A 299 -10.50 2.06 12.22
CA GLN A 299 -10.62 2.44 13.64
C GLN A 299 -11.87 3.30 13.91
N THR A 300 -12.09 4.34 13.08
CA THR A 300 -13.28 5.20 13.18
C THR A 300 -14.55 4.40 13.08
N ARG A 301 -14.55 3.43 12.18
CA ARG A 301 -15.69 2.56 11.99
C ARG A 301 -16.00 1.73 13.24
N ALA A 302 -14.99 1.05 13.79
CA ALA A 302 -15.17 0.23 15.00
C ALA A 302 -15.73 1.08 16.14
N ALA A 303 -15.15 2.26 16.36
CA ALA A 303 -15.59 3.23 17.36
C ALA A 303 -17.05 3.68 17.17
N CYS A 304 -17.45 4.07 15.95
CA CYS A 304 -18.82 4.53 15.69
C CYS A 304 -19.85 3.42 15.87
N LEU A 305 -19.52 2.19 15.46
CA LEU A 305 -20.39 1.03 15.68
C LEU A 305 -20.59 0.72 17.16
N GLU A 306 -19.50 0.72 17.92
CA GLU A 306 -19.55 0.50 19.37
C GLU A 306 -20.41 1.56 20.05
N ALA A 307 -20.39 2.79 19.55
CA ALA A 307 -21.25 3.87 19.98
C ALA A 307 -22.72 3.79 19.47
N GLY A 308 -23.04 2.79 18.65
CA GLY A 308 -24.40 2.46 18.22
C GLY A 308 -24.79 2.88 16.80
N LEU A 309 -23.84 3.25 15.94
CA LEU A 309 -24.10 3.54 14.52
C LEU A 309 -24.58 2.29 13.78
N PRO A 310 -25.70 2.34 13.01
CA PRO A 310 -26.10 1.25 12.13
C PRO A 310 -25.04 1.03 11.04
N SER A 311 -24.61 -0.22 10.84
CA SER A 311 -23.48 -0.54 9.94
C SER A 311 -23.65 -0.04 8.51
N HIS A 312 -24.87 -0.02 7.98
CA HIS A 312 -25.19 0.45 6.63
C HIS A 312 -25.09 1.98 6.47
N ARG A 313 -25.09 2.73 7.58
CA ARG A 313 -24.91 4.19 7.61
C ARG A 313 -23.45 4.62 7.74
N PHE A 314 -22.49 3.69 7.64
CA PHE A 314 -21.07 4.02 7.54
C PHE A 314 -20.57 3.81 6.11
N VAL A 315 -20.28 4.91 5.42
CA VAL A 315 -19.80 4.91 4.03
C VAL A 315 -18.37 5.44 4.01
N ALA A 316 -17.46 4.82 3.26
CA ALA A 316 -16.06 5.24 3.27
C ALA A 316 -15.32 4.97 1.95
N GLU A 317 -14.23 5.70 1.73
CA GLU A 317 -13.27 5.48 0.64
C GLU A 317 -11.84 5.58 1.18
N ALA A 318 -11.04 4.52 0.97
CA ALA A 318 -9.66 4.51 1.39
C ALA A 318 -8.76 5.02 0.27
N PHE A 319 -7.87 5.96 0.58
CA PHE A 319 -6.80 6.37 -0.32
C PHE A 319 -5.68 5.36 -0.21
N VAL A 320 -5.62 4.50 -1.22
CA VAL A 320 -4.57 3.51 -1.39
C VAL A 320 -3.64 4.04 -2.48
N PRO A 321 -2.32 4.02 -2.30
CA PRO A 321 -1.39 4.34 -3.37
C PRO A 321 -1.72 3.48 -4.59
N SER A 322 -2.08 4.10 -5.72
CA SER A 322 -2.45 3.40 -6.95
C SER A 322 -1.51 3.82 -8.08
N GLY A 323 -0.67 2.89 -8.53
CA GLY A 323 0.12 2.95 -9.77
C GLY A 323 1.63 3.18 -9.59
N ARG A 324 2.38 2.96 -10.68
CA ARG A 324 3.84 3.00 -10.75
C ARG A 324 4.34 4.39 -10.38
N SER A 325 4.83 4.56 -9.18
CA SER A 325 5.64 5.72 -8.86
C SER A 325 7.08 5.44 -9.30
N SER A 326 7.65 6.32 -10.13
CA SER A 326 9.09 6.41 -10.32
C SER A 326 9.60 7.53 -9.42
N ALA A 327 9.74 7.23 -8.14
CA ALA A 327 10.85 7.80 -7.40
C ALA A 327 12.10 7.05 -7.88
N GLY A 328 12.91 7.73 -8.67
CA GLY A 328 14.07 7.19 -9.37
C GLY A 328 13.75 6.89 -10.83
N VAL A 329 14.10 7.79 -11.74
CA VAL A 329 14.69 7.25 -12.95
C VAL A 329 15.94 6.56 -12.42
N PRO A 330 16.10 5.21 -12.49
CA PRO A 330 17.44 4.68 -12.34
C PRO A 330 18.27 5.49 -13.32
N SER A 331 19.41 6.04 -12.89
CA SER A 331 20.23 6.96 -13.71
C SER A 331 20.61 6.40 -15.10
N LYS A 332 20.20 5.16 -15.37
CA LYS A 332 20.19 4.38 -16.59
C LYS A 332 18.88 3.55 -16.67
N PRO A 333 18.16 3.49 -17.81
CA PRO A 333 17.03 2.58 -17.98
C PRO A 333 17.47 1.12 -17.75
N LEU A 334 16.59 0.31 -17.12
CA LEU A 334 16.85 -1.10 -16.85
C LEU A 334 17.23 -1.84 -18.13
N ASP A 335 18.25 -2.68 -18.05
CA ASP A 335 18.66 -3.51 -19.17
C ASP A 335 17.53 -4.47 -19.57
N PRO A 336 17.09 -4.48 -20.85
CA PRO A 336 15.91 -5.24 -21.27
C PRO A 336 16.11 -6.76 -21.25
N ILE A 337 17.36 -7.23 -21.12
CA ILE A 337 17.73 -8.65 -21.04
C ILE A 337 18.04 -9.03 -19.60
N TRP A 338 18.89 -8.26 -18.93
CA TRP A 338 19.42 -8.61 -17.60
C TRP A 338 18.52 -8.16 -16.44
N GLU A 339 17.69 -7.13 -16.65
CA GLU A 339 16.97 -6.43 -15.58
C GLU A 339 15.47 -6.31 -15.89
N LYS A 340 14.94 -7.30 -16.62
CA LYS A 340 13.54 -7.33 -17.04
C LYS A 340 12.60 -7.51 -15.84
N VAL A 341 11.82 -6.50 -15.55
CA VAL A 341 10.80 -6.53 -14.49
C VAL A 341 9.40 -6.83 -15.05
N GLY A 342 8.49 -7.27 -14.19
CA GLY A 342 7.11 -7.51 -14.55
C GLY A 342 6.27 -6.23 -14.64
N PRO A 343 5.01 -6.36 -15.08
CA PRO A 343 4.15 -5.21 -15.32
C PRO A 343 3.78 -4.45 -14.05
N ARG A 344 3.89 -5.07 -12.86
CA ARG A 344 3.57 -4.43 -11.57
C ARG A 344 4.77 -3.81 -10.89
N TYR A 345 5.99 -4.06 -11.36
CA TYR A 345 7.20 -3.47 -10.77
C TYR A 345 7.10 -1.94 -10.70
N SER A 346 7.43 -1.42 -9.53
CA SER A 346 7.54 0.00 -9.23
C SER A 346 8.54 0.18 -8.09
N LEU A 347 9.26 1.30 -8.13
CA LEU A 347 10.32 1.58 -7.16
C LEU A 347 9.74 1.83 -5.76
N ASP A 348 8.64 2.57 -5.66
CA ASP A 348 7.93 2.76 -4.39
C ASP A 348 7.42 1.45 -3.80
N GLY A 349 6.97 0.51 -4.65
CA GLY A 349 6.56 -0.82 -4.19
C GLY A 349 7.72 -1.59 -3.58
N MET A 350 8.88 -1.56 -4.25
CA MET A 350 10.12 -2.16 -3.75
C MET A 350 10.64 -1.47 -2.47
N LEU A 351 10.58 -0.14 -2.40
CA LEU A 351 10.99 0.64 -1.22
C LEU A 351 10.06 0.40 -0.03
N ALA A 352 8.75 0.33 -0.25
CA ALA A 352 7.78 0.01 0.78
C ALA A 352 7.96 -1.43 1.29
N ALA A 353 8.19 -2.39 0.38
CA ALA A 353 8.51 -3.76 0.72
C ALA A 353 9.79 -3.85 1.56
N ARG A 354 10.85 -3.15 1.15
CA ARG A 354 12.12 -3.04 1.91
C ARG A 354 11.89 -2.44 3.30
N GLU A 355 11.19 -1.31 3.42
CA GLU A 355 10.92 -0.67 4.70
C GLU A 355 10.15 -1.60 5.64
N GLN A 356 9.19 -2.36 5.10
CA GLN A 356 8.42 -3.33 5.87
C GLN A 356 9.28 -4.53 6.30
N SER A 357 10.18 -5.02 5.44
CA SER A 357 11.16 -6.05 5.80
C SER A 357 12.13 -5.60 6.89
N ILE A 358 12.61 -4.35 6.86
CA ILE A 358 13.46 -3.77 7.92
C ILE A 358 12.71 -3.75 9.25
N ARG A 359 11.45 -3.29 9.26
CA ARG A 359 10.61 -3.28 10.47
C ARG A 359 10.36 -4.70 10.97
N ALA A 360 10.15 -5.66 10.08
CA ALA A 360 9.94 -7.05 10.43
C ALA A 360 11.18 -7.67 11.07
N LEU A 361 12.35 -7.46 10.46
CA LEU A 361 13.63 -7.91 11.01
C LEU A 361 13.88 -7.33 12.39
N ALA A 362 13.63 -6.04 12.61
CA ALA A 362 13.75 -5.41 13.92
C ALA A 362 12.80 -6.05 14.95
N ALA A 363 11.54 -6.29 14.56
CA ALA A 363 10.55 -6.92 15.43
C ALA A 363 10.92 -8.37 15.80
N ILE A 364 11.41 -9.15 14.83
CA ILE A 364 11.87 -10.54 15.03
C ILE A 364 13.10 -10.56 15.94
N ALA A 365 14.10 -9.73 15.63
CA ALA A 365 15.33 -9.65 16.41
C ALA A 365 15.05 -9.27 17.87
N SER A 366 14.10 -8.36 18.12
CA SER A 366 13.70 -7.96 19.49
C SER A 366 13.09 -9.10 20.32
N GLN A 367 12.62 -10.16 19.66
CA GLN A 367 11.99 -11.31 20.30
C GLN A 367 12.92 -12.51 20.48
N LEU A 368 14.10 -12.50 19.85
CA LEU A 368 15.12 -13.53 20.05
C LEU A 368 15.62 -13.52 21.50
N LYS A 369 15.61 -14.70 22.14
CA LYS A 369 16.00 -14.85 23.55
C LYS A 369 16.99 -15.98 23.73
N VAL A 370 17.98 -15.77 24.62
CA VAL A 370 18.90 -16.83 25.03
C VAL A 370 18.12 -18.03 25.53
N GLY A 371 18.48 -19.21 25.04
CA GLY A 371 17.80 -20.48 25.30
C GLY A 371 16.80 -20.88 24.22
N MET A 372 16.33 -19.95 23.37
CA MET A 372 15.44 -20.23 22.24
C MET A 372 16.14 -21.15 21.22
N THR A 373 15.45 -22.18 20.75
CA THR A 373 15.92 -23.05 19.66
C THR A 373 15.78 -22.37 18.30
N THR A 374 16.59 -22.78 17.32
CA THR A 374 16.46 -22.30 15.94
C THR A 374 15.04 -22.56 15.40
N GLY A 375 14.43 -23.70 15.74
CA GLY A 375 13.05 -24.01 15.39
C GLY A 375 12.05 -23.01 15.98
N GLU A 376 12.12 -22.75 17.29
CA GLU A 376 11.25 -21.77 17.96
C GLU A 376 11.42 -20.36 17.38
N ALA A 377 12.65 -19.96 17.02
CA ALA A 377 12.90 -18.67 16.42
C ALA A 377 12.30 -18.54 15.02
N LEU A 378 12.39 -19.60 14.19
CA LEU A 378 11.77 -19.62 12.87
C LEU A 378 10.25 -19.59 12.94
N ASP A 379 9.68 -20.35 13.87
CA ASP A 379 8.23 -20.39 14.07
C ASP A 379 7.73 -18.99 14.54
N MET A 380 8.45 -18.36 15.49
CA MET A 380 8.18 -16.97 15.92
C MET A 380 8.32 -15.95 14.78
N ALA A 381 9.36 -16.09 13.95
CA ALA A 381 9.58 -15.18 12.83
C ALA A 381 8.47 -15.30 11.77
N ALA A 382 8.02 -16.52 11.48
CA ALA A 382 6.88 -16.76 10.60
C ALA A 382 5.60 -16.12 11.16
N GLU A 383 5.31 -16.29 12.45
CA GLU A 383 4.18 -15.63 13.13
C GLU A 383 4.28 -14.10 13.06
N GLN A 384 5.47 -13.54 13.27
CA GLN A 384 5.70 -12.10 13.21
C GLN A 384 5.53 -11.52 11.80
N LEU A 385 6.09 -12.16 10.77
CA LEU A 385 5.93 -11.75 9.37
C LEU A 385 4.46 -11.79 8.95
N HIS A 386 3.76 -12.85 9.36
CA HIS A 386 2.35 -13.03 9.09
C HIS A 386 1.48 -11.96 9.77
N ALA A 387 1.72 -11.68 11.05
CA ALA A 387 1.04 -10.62 11.80
C ALA A 387 1.26 -9.24 11.18
N MET A 388 2.40 -9.03 10.51
CA MET A 388 2.72 -7.81 9.78
C MET A 388 2.11 -7.74 8.37
N GLY A 389 1.42 -8.80 7.92
CA GLY A 389 0.70 -8.83 6.65
C GLY A 389 1.51 -9.35 5.46
N ALA A 390 2.56 -10.15 5.70
CA ALA A 390 3.30 -10.81 4.62
C ALA A 390 2.37 -11.82 3.94
N SER A 391 2.25 -11.76 2.62
CA SER A 391 1.32 -12.65 1.90
C SER A 391 1.84 -14.08 1.74
N HIS A 392 3.14 -14.21 1.53
CA HIS A 392 3.91 -15.45 1.47
C HIS A 392 5.40 -15.06 1.48
N THR A 393 6.29 -16.05 1.41
CA THR A 393 7.74 -15.82 1.29
C THR A 393 8.22 -16.27 -0.08
N TRP A 394 9.05 -15.49 -0.74
CA TRP A 394 9.62 -15.85 -2.03
C TRP A 394 10.87 -16.74 -1.88
N HIS A 395 11.60 -16.62 -0.75
CA HIS A 395 12.46 -17.68 -0.20
C HIS A 395 12.19 -17.90 1.30
N PRO A 396 12.52 -19.07 1.86
CA PRO A 396 12.34 -19.33 3.28
C PRO A 396 13.04 -18.31 4.17
N THR A 397 12.42 -17.96 5.31
CA THR A 397 13.12 -17.24 6.38
C THR A 397 14.29 -18.06 6.90
N TYR A 398 15.47 -17.45 6.96
CA TYR A 398 16.67 -18.08 7.49
C TYR A 398 17.04 -17.45 8.83
N ILE A 399 17.08 -18.27 9.88
CA ILE A 399 17.61 -17.90 11.19
C ILE A 399 18.68 -18.91 11.56
N ARG A 400 19.89 -18.43 11.86
CA ARG A 400 21.03 -19.29 12.18
C ARG A 400 21.77 -18.78 13.41
N PHE A 401 22.09 -19.68 14.34
CA PHE A 401 22.75 -19.36 15.61
C PHE A 401 24.16 -19.94 15.67
N GLY A 402 25.08 -19.17 16.25
CA GLY A 402 26.47 -19.54 16.52
C GLY A 402 27.16 -20.12 15.28
N ALA A 403 27.67 -21.33 15.41
CA ALA A 403 28.38 -22.04 14.34
C ALA A 403 27.57 -22.32 13.06
N ASP A 404 26.25 -22.14 13.08
CA ASP A 404 25.44 -22.34 11.86
C ASP A 404 25.43 -21.07 10.97
N THR A 405 25.93 -19.94 11.45
CA THR A 405 26.02 -18.67 10.68
C THR A 405 26.96 -18.73 9.49
N VAL A 406 27.92 -19.67 9.46
CA VAL A 406 28.80 -19.91 8.31
C VAL A 406 28.17 -20.77 7.22
N ARG A 407 26.97 -21.34 7.46
CA ARG A 407 26.32 -22.24 6.51
C ARG A 407 25.49 -21.43 5.51
N PRO A 408 25.54 -21.77 4.21
CA PRO A 408 24.66 -21.15 3.23
C PRO A 408 23.19 -21.57 3.45
N PRO A 409 22.22 -20.77 2.96
CA PRO A 409 20.79 -21.06 2.96
C PRO A 409 20.41 -22.48 2.50
N ARG A 410 21.11 -23.01 1.48
CA ARG A 410 20.85 -24.33 0.89
C ARG A 410 21.29 -25.50 1.78
N GLU A 411 22.12 -25.25 2.80
CA GLU A 411 22.51 -26.25 3.78
C GLU A 411 21.52 -26.27 4.95
N GLY A 412 21.04 -27.47 5.29
CA GLY A 412 20.07 -27.69 6.36
C GLY A 412 20.54 -27.15 7.72
N ILE A 413 19.56 -26.81 8.55
CA ILE A 413 19.76 -26.30 9.91
C ILE A 413 19.49 -27.38 10.96
N ASP A 414 20.18 -27.30 12.09
CA ASP A 414 19.75 -27.99 13.30
C ASP A 414 18.67 -27.16 14.00
N ARG A 415 17.41 -27.58 13.87
CA ARG A 415 16.27 -26.92 14.53
C ARG A 415 16.36 -26.95 16.06
N GLN A 416 17.14 -27.85 16.65
CA GLN A 416 17.28 -28.00 18.10
C GLN A 416 18.45 -27.20 18.70
N ARG A 417 19.30 -26.59 17.88
CA ARG A 417 20.35 -25.69 18.37
C ARG A 417 19.71 -24.55 19.14
N ARG A 418 20.24 -24.26 20.34
CA ARG A 418 19.79 -23.16 21.20
C ARG A 418 20.72 -21.96 21.08
N LEU A 419 20.12 -20.78 21.00
CA LEU A 419 20.80 -19.50 21.08
C LEU A 419 21.46 -19.33 22.46
N ARG A 420 22.76 -19.09 22.49
CA ARG A 420 23.55 -18.90 23.72
C ARG A 420 23.75 -17.41 24.00
N ALA A 421 24.07 -17.09 25.25
CA ALA A 421 24.31 -15.71 25.69
C ALA A 421 25.52 -15.03 25.00
N THR A 422 26.38 -15.82 24.35
CA THR A 422 27.60 -15.37 23.67
C THR A 422 27.56 -15.68 22.17
N ASP A 423 26.40 -15.99 21.59
CA ASP A 423 26.30 -16.38 20.17
C ASP A 423 26.25 -15.17 19.22
N ILE A 424 26.51 -15.45 17.95
CA ILE A 424 26.17 -14.60 16.81
C ILE A 424 24.96 -15.21 16.11
N ALA A 425 24.05 -14.39 15.60
CA ALA A 425 22.83 -14.84 14.95
C ALA A 425 22.65 -14.13 13.61
N VAL A 426 22.23 -14.86 12.58
CA VAL A 426 21.80 -14.30 11.30
C VAL A 426 20.29 -14.41 11.22
N VAL A 427 19.63 -13.34 10.78
CA VAL A 427 18.22 -13.33 10.39
C VAL A 427 18.13 -12.76 8.99
N ASP A 428 17.54 -13.52 8.08
CA ASP A 428 17.44 -13.22 6.65
C ASP A 428 15.99 -13.53 6.21
N LEU A 429 15.35 -12.54 5.59
CA LEU A 429 13.91 -12.49 5.39
C LEU A 429 13.56 -12.25 3.91
N GLY A 430 12.79 -13.18 3.34
CA GLY A 430 12.20 -13.07 2.00
C GLY A 430 10.69 -12.91 1.90
N PRO A 431 10.02 -12.04 2.68
CA PRO A 431 8.57 -11.89 2.64
C PRO A 431 8.11 -11.17 1.37
N VAL A 432 6.88 -11.44 0.93
CA VAL A 432 6.23 -10.72 -0.16
C VAL A 432 5.17 -9.78 0.39
N TRP A 433 5.42 -8.48 0.22
CA TRP A 433 4.55 -7.38 0.66
C TRP A 433 3.82 -6.78 -0.54
N ASP A 434 2.50 -6.88 -0.56
CA ASP A 434 1.66 -6.30 -1.62
C ASP A 434 2.04 -6.70 -3.06
N GLY A 435 2.65 -7.88 -3.24
CA GLY A 435 3.13 -8.38 -4.53
C GLY A 435 4.54 -7.94 -4.92
N TYR A 436 5.28 -7.29 -4.01
CA TYR A 436 6.68 -6.95 -4.14
C TYR A 436 7.53 -7.82 -3.21
N GLU A 437 8.71 -8.17 -3.69
CA GLU A 437 9.67 -8.96 -2.94
C GLU A 437 10.36 -8.07 -1.92
N GLY A 438 10.13 -8.37 -0.65
CA GLY A 438 10.94 -7.86 0.45
C GLY A 438 12.13 -8.78 0.64
N ASP A 439 13.30 -8.19 0.73
CA ASP A 439 14.56 -8.90 0.87
C ASP A 439 15.47 -8.08 1.78
N TYR A 440 15.68 -8.57 3.00
CA TYR A 440 16.44 -7.86 4.02
C TYR A 440 16.89 -8.81 5.14
N GLY A 441 18.17 -8.72 5.46
CA GLY A 441 18.83 -9.60 6.40
C GLY A 441 19.97 -8.90 7.12
N ASP A 442 20.15 -9.22 8.40
CA ASP A 442 21.24 -8.68 9.22
C ASP A 442 21.71 -9.70 10.26
N THR A 443 22.87 -9.40 10.83
CA THR A 443 23.55 -10.16 11.86
C THR A 443 23.39 -9.51 13.23
N PHE A 444 23.12 -10.31 14.25
CA PHE A 444 22.92 -9.89 15.64
C PHE A 444 23.95 -10.57 16.53
N VAL A 445 24.51 -9.83 17.49
CA VAL A 445 25.51 -10.35 18.43
C VAL A 445 24.89 -10.39 19.82
N PHE A 446 24.95 -11.55 20.46
CA PHE A 446 24.58 -11.76 21.86
C PHE A 446 25.87 -11.81 22.69
N GLY A 447 25.92 -11.00 23.75
CA GLY A 447 27.12 -10.82 24.54
C GLY A 447 28.12 -9.84 23.91
N ASP A 448 29.38 -9.93 24.32
CA ASP A 448 30.43 -8.96 24.01
C ASP A 448 31.70 -9.60 23.43
N LEU A 449 31.58 -10.82 22.88
CA LEU A 449 32.72 -11.53 22.29
C LEU A 449 33.34 -10.67 21.15
N PRO A 450 34.63 -10.29 21.27
CA PRO A 450 35.26 -9.38 20.30
C PRO A 450 35.20 -9.88 18.86
N LEU A 451 35.31 -11.20 18.65
CA LEU A 451 35.25 -11.80 17.32
C LEU A 451 33.88 -11.65 16.65
N HIS A 452 32.78 -11.75 17.40
CA HIS A 452 31.42 -11.60 16.86
C HIS A 452 31.11 -10.14 16.51
N LEU A 453 31.53 -9.21 17.38
CA LEU A 453 31.42 -7.77 17.13
C LEU A 453 32.27 -7.35 15.91
N ALA A 454 33.48 -7.91 15.78
CA ALA A 454 34.34 -7.69 14.62
C ALA A 454 33.71 -8.25 13.33
N CYS A 455 33.04 -9.40 13.39
CA CYS A 455 32.31 -9.97 12.27
C CYS A 455 31.19 -9.04 11.79
N LYS A 456 30.28 -8.63 12.70
CA LYS A 456 29.18 -7.71 12.36
C LYS A 456 29.70 -6.39 11.79
N LYS A 457 30.77 -5.85 12.38
CA LYS A 457 31.37 -4.60 11.90
C LYS A 457 31.94 -4.77 10.48
N ALA A 458 32.76 -5.79 10.24
CA ALA A 458 33.37 -6.04 8.94
C ALA A 458 32.31 -6.29 7.85
N LEU A 459 31.22 -6.95 8.20
CA LEU A 459 30.08 -7.22 7.32
C LEU A 459 29.48 -5.93 6.74
N HIS A 460 29.16 -4.97 7.61
CA HIS A 460 28.60 -3.68 7.20
C HIS A 460 29.63 -2.81 6.46
N GLU A 461 30.90 -2.83 6.88
CA GLU A 461 31.98 -2.12 6.18
C GLU A 461 32.21 -2.67 4.77
N VAL A 462 32.25 -4.01 4.59
CA VAL A 462 32.39 -4.64 3.26
C VAL A 462 31.17 -4.31 2.40
N PHE A 463 29.96 -4.34 2.95
CA PHE A 463 28.76 -3.96 2.22
C PHE A 463 28.81 -2.50 1.75
N ASP A 464 29.09 -1.56 2.66
CA ASP A 464 29.12 -0.13 2.35
C ASP A 464 30.20 0.20 1.32
N GLU A 465 31.42 -0.35 1.47
CA GLU A 465 32.51 -0.17 0.51
C GLU A 465 32.15 -0.77 -0.86
N THR A 466 31.47 -1.92 -0.89
CA THR A 466 31.03 -2.56 -2.14
C THR A 466 29.92 -1.76 -2.80
N ARG A 467 28.98 -1.20 -2.04
CA ARG A 467 27.97 -0.25 -2.54
C ARG A 467 28.62 1.01 -3.09
N GLU A 468 29.62 1.57 -2.42
CA GLU A 468 30.39 2.71 -2.95
C GLU A 468 31.16 2.35 -4.23
N ALA A 469 31.65 1.11 -4.34
CA ALA A 469 32.23 0.60 -5.57
C ALA A 469 31.19 0.53 -6.71
N TRP A 470 29.96 0.12 -6.40
CA TRP A 470 28.85 0.13 -7.35
C TRP A 470 28.55 1.53 -7.90
N LEU A 471 28.61 2.57 -7.06
CA LEU A 471 28.45 3.96 -7.51
C LEU A 471 29.50 4.42 -8.53
N ARG A 472 30.65 3.75 -8.61
CA ARG A 472 31.70 3.99 -9.62
C ARG A 472 31.42 3.27 -10.95
N GLY A 473 30.34 2.50 -11.04
CA GLY A 473 29.90 1.81 -12.26
C GLY A 473 30.49 0.42 -12.46
N LEU A 474 30.91 -0.26 -11.38
CA LEU A 474 31.38 -1.64 -11.45
C LEU A 474 30.26 -2.60 -11.87
N THR A 475 30.61 -3.60 -12.68
CA THR A 475 29.72 -4.73 -13.02
C THR A 475 29.50 -5.62 -11.81
N GLY A 476 28.44 -6.44 -11.80
CA GLY A 476 28.18 -7.34 -10.68
C GLY A 476 29.32 -8.33 -10.40
N ARG A 477 30.02 -8.80 -11.44
CA ARG A 477 31.26 -9.59 -11.27
C ARG A 477 32.37 -8.81 -10.59
N GLU A 478 32.65 -7.59 -11.04
CA GLU A 478 33.66 -6.71 -10.43
C GLU A 478 33.29 -6.31 -9.00
N LEU A 479 32.00 -6.19 -8.68
CA LEU A 479 31.53 -5.93 -7.32
C LEU A 479 31.87 -7.07 -6.37
N TYR A 480 31.68 -8.33 -6.78
CA TYR A 480 32.04 -9.47 -5.95
C TYR A 480 33.57 -9.68 -5.88
N ASP A 481 34.33 -9.34 -6.93
CA ASP A 481 35.80 -9.28 -6.86
C ASP A 481 36.27 -8.21 -5.85
N PHE A 482 35.62 -7.06 -5.83
CA PHE A 482 35.91 -5.98 -4.88
C PHE A 482 35.52 -6.37 -3.45
N ALA A 483 34.33 -6.96 -3.25
CA ALA A 483 33.86 -7.41 -1.94
C ALA A 483 34.78 -8.48 -1.35
N GLU A 484 35.30 -9.39 -2.19
CA GLU A 484 36.25 -10.44 -1.78
C GLU A 484 37.57 -9.82 -1.30
N GLN A 485 38.14 -8.88 -2.06
CA GLN A 485 39.35 -8.15 -1.66
C GLN A 485 39.13 -7.32 -0.37
N SER A 486 37.98 -6.66 -0.25
CA SER A 486 37.62 -5.90 0.95
C SER A 486 37.52 -6.82 2.18
N ALA A 487 36.86 -7.98 2.05
CA ALA A 487 36.76 -8.99 3.10
C ALA A 487 38.13 -9.53 3.52
N GLU A 488 38.97 -9.92 2.55
CA GLU A 488 40.32 -10.46 2.80
C GLU A 488 41.20 -9.44 3.53
N SER A 489 41.14 -8.16 3.13
CA SER A 489 41.88 -7.07 3.79
C SER A 489 41.51 -6.90 5.27
N LYS A 490 40.29 -7.32 5.64
CA LYS A 490 39.75 -7.28 7.01
C LYS A 490 39.90 -8.62 7.75
N GLY A 491 40.54 -9.62 7.13
CA GLY A 491 40.78 -10.94 7.72
C GLY A 491 39.60 -11.90 7.63
N TRP A 492 38.63 -11.63 6.76
CA TRP A 492 37.44 -12.47 6.54
C TRP A 492 37.47 -13.10 5.14
N ARG A 493 36.74 -14.20 4.98
CA ARG A 493 36.51 -14.83 3.68
C ARG A 493 35.08 -14.56 3.23
N LEU A 494 34.90 -14.07 2.01
CA LEU A 494 33.59 -13.91 1.39
C LEU A 494 33.05 -15.27 0.93
N ALA A 495 31.81 -15.60 1.25
CA ALA A 495 31.13 -16.76 0.65
C ALA A 495 30.53 -16.36 -0.70
N ARG A 496 31.39 -16.30 -1.72
CA ARG A 496 31.04 -15.78 -3.07
C ARG A 496 29.88 -16.50 -3.76
N ASN A 497 29.61 -17.75 -3.38
CA ASN A 497 28.49 -18.53 -3.90
C ASN A 497 27.12 -18.07 -3.35
N LEU A 498 27.11 -17.22 -2.32
CA LEU A 498 25.95 -16.51 -1.83
C LEU A 498 26.01 -15.07 -2.33
N ALA A 499 25.64 -14.91 -3.59
CA ALA A 499 25.63 -13.63 -4.23
C ALA A 499 24.20 -13.18 -4.47
N GLY A 500 24.03 -11.86 -4.42
CA GLY A 500 22.77 -11.18 -4.57
C GLY A 500 22.04 -11.59 -5.82
N HIS A 501 20.75 -11.34 -5.83
CA HIS A 501 19.89 -11.68 -6.94
C HIS A 501 19.07 -10.47 -7.35
N ARG A 502 18.33 -10.67 -8.44
CA ARG A 502 17.50 -9.64 -9.03
C ARG A 502 16.17 -9.56 -8.30
N LEU A 503 15.77 -8.35 -7.94
CA LEU A 503 14.48 -8.06 -7.34
C LEU A 503 13.45 -7.67 -8.41
N ALA A 504 12.18 -8.04 -8.21
CA ALA A 504 11.09 -7.61 -9.08
C ALA A 504 9.73 -7.57 -8.35
N ASP A 505 8.68 -7.20 -9.08
CA ASP A 505 7.34 -7.65 -8.71
C ASP A 505 7.30 -9.18 -8.71
N PHE A 506 6.75 -9.75 -7.63
CA PHE A 506 6.76 -11.17 -7.42
C PHE A 506 5.93 -11.89 -8.50
N PRO A 507 6.40 -13.04 -9.03
CA PRO A 507 7.71 -13.66 -8.77
C PRO A 507 8.80 -13.27 -9.78
N HIS A 508 9.97 -12.85 -9.30
CA HIS A 508 11.12 -12.54 -10.17
C HIS A 508 11.63 -13.78 -10.95
N ALA A 509 11.44 -14.98 -10.40
CA ALA A 509 11.85 -16.24 -11.01
C ALA A 509 11.17 -16.53 -12.36
N LEU A 510 10.07 -15.84 -12.70
CA LEU A 510 9.41 -15.97 -14.01
C LEU A 510 10.19 -15.33 -15.17
N PHE A 511 11.19 -14.48 -14.89
CA PHE A 511 11.85 -13.70 -15.92
C PHE A 511 13.31 -14.11 -16.19
N GLU A 512 14.05 -14.64 -15.19
CA GLU A 512 15.31 -15.44 -15.29
C GLU A 512 15.96 -15.58 -13.89
N SER A 513 16.70 -16.67 -13.62
CA SER A 513 17.42 -16.92 -12.36
C SER A 513 18.92 -16.59 -12.48
N LYS A 514 19.26 -15.31 -12.48
CA LYS A 514 20.65 -14.85 -12.62
C LYS A 514 21.18 -14.30 -11.30
N VAL A 515 22.46 -14.55 -11.05
CA VAL A 515 23.17 -14.16 -9.82
C VAL A 515 24.00 -12.91 -10.08
N LEU A 516 23.96 -11.95 -9.17
CA LEU A 516 24.63 -10.65 -9.28
C LEU A 516 26.14 -10.79 -9.53
N ALA A 517 26.80 -11.77 -8.88
CA ALA A 517 28.23 -12.03 -9.07
C ALA A 517 28.63 -12.48 -10.50
N GLU A 518 27.67 -12.81 -11.35
CA GLU A 518 27.87 -13.19 -12.75
C GLU A 518 27.40 -12.10 -13.73
N LEU A 519 26.88 -10.98 -13.23
CA LEU A 519 26.36 -9.90 -14.04
C LEU A 519 27.51 -9.10 -14.68
N GLU A 520 27.56 -9.10 -16.01
CA GLU A 520 28.58 -8.42 -16.83
C GLU A 520 28.21 -6.96 -17.17
N ILE A 521 27.15 -6.43 -16.55
CA ILE A 521 26.77 -5.02 -16.64
C ILE A 521 26.76 -4.38 -15.25
N PRO A 522 26.92 -3.05 -15.15
CA PRO A 522 26.69 -2.34 -13.90
C PRO A 522 25.22 -2.53 -13.49
N PRO A 523 24.95 -3.08 -12.28
CA PRO A 523 23.60 -3.32 -11.80
C PRO A 523 22.82 -2.01 -11.69
N SER A 524 21.57 -2.02 -12.09
CA SER A 524 20.68 -0.88 -11.92
C SER A 524 20.18 -0.78 -10.49
N GLU A 525 19.99 0.46 -10.08
CA GLU A 525 19.40 0.81 -8.79
C GLU A 525 18.04 0.12 -8.59
N MET A 526 17.80 -0.36 -7.37
CA MET A 526 16.55 -0.96 -6.88
C MET A 526 16.06 -2.22 -7.64
N ALA A 527 16.82 -2.71 -8.61
CA ALA A 527 16.55 -3.96 -9.33
C ALA A 527 17.39 -5.15 -8.83
N TRP A 528 18.31 -4.90 -7.89
CA TRP A 528 19.23 -5.89 -7.35
C TRP A 528 19.41 -5.71 -5.85
N VAL A 529 19.50 -6.83 -5.12
CA VAL A 529 20.01 -6.88 -3.75
C VAL A 529 21.51 -7.17 -3.78
N LEU A 530 22.26 -6.56 -2.89
CA LEU A 530 23.64 -6.94 -2.61
C LEU A 530 23.64 -7.83 -1.37
N GLU A 531 24.14 -9.06 -1.50
CA GLU A 531 24.26 -10.00 -0.38
C GLU A 531 25.74 -10.17 -0.01
N ILE A 532 26.08 -9.92 1.25
CA ILE A 532 27.43 -10.13 1.80
C ILE A 532 27.36 -11.16 2.91
N GLN A 533 27.93 -12.34 2.67
CA GLN A 533 28.19 -13.33 3.72
C GLN A 533 29.68 -13.44 4.00
N LEU A 534 30.08 -13.18 5.25
CA LEU A 534 31.46 -13.33 5.71
C LEU A 534 31.60 -14.56 6.59
N CYS A 535 32.72 -15.27 6.44
CA CYS A 535 33.13 -16.37 7.30
C CYS A 535 34.55 -16.13 7.82
N HIS A 536 34.80 -16.41 9.10
CA HIS A 536 36.16 -16.43 9.64
C HIS A 536 36.97 -17.54 8.96
N PRO A 537 38.27 -17.35 8.68
CA PRO A 537 39.09 -18.34 7.98
C PRO A 537 39.26 -19.66 8.74
N THR A 538 39.24 -19.64 10.08
CA THR A 538 39.53 -20.81 10.92
C THR A 538 38.48 -21.10 11.99
N GLU A 539 37.59 -20.15 12.29
CA GLU A 539 36.62 -20.27 13.38
C GLU A 539 35.22 -20.42 12.79
N PRO A 540 34.30 -21.13 13.46
CA PRO A 540 32.93 -21.30 12.97
C PRO A 540 32.09 -20.04 13.30
N VAL A 541 32.54 -18.88 12.82
CA VAL A 541 31.89 -17.58 13.00
C VAL A 541 31.65 -16.98 11.63
N GLY A 542 30.40 -16.66 11.35
CA GLY A 542 30.01 -15.95 10.14
C GLY A 542 28.92 -14.93 10.41
N GLY A 543 28.64 -14.14 9.38
CA GLY A 543 27.59 -13.14 9.38
C GLY A 543 27.04 -12.98 7.97
N PHE A 544 25.85 -12.44 7.89
CA PHE A 544 25.14 -12.13 6.67
C PHE A 544 24.47 -10.77 6.79
N PHE A 545 24.62 -9.95 5.76
CA PHE A 545 23.90 -8.71 5.59
C PHE A 545 23.53 -8.57 4.12
N GLU A 546 22.30 -8.19 3.89
CA GLU A 546 21.81 -7.89 2.56
C GLU A 546 20.96 -6.63 2.62
N ASP A 547 21.01 -5.89 1.52
CA ASP A 547 20.13 -4.78 1.30
C ASP A 547 20.10 -4.45 -0.19
N MET A 548 19.04 -3.77 -0.60
CA MET A 548 18.85 -3.31 -1.96
C MET A 548 19.96 -2.32 -2.37
N LEU A 549 20.49 -2.46 -3.59
CA LEU A 549 21.39 -1.46 -4.17
C LEU A 549 20.61 -0.18 -4.47
N MET A 550 20.80 0.85 -3.65
CA MET A 550 20.13 2.15 -3.79
C MET A 550 21.09 3.31 -3.57
N LEU A 551 20.84 4.42 -4.28
CA LEU A 551 21.44 5.71 -3.96
C LEU A 551 20.86 6.15 -2.61
N GLN A 552 21.72 6.53 -1.66
CA GLN A 552 21.22 7.01 -0.36
C GLN A 552 20.28 8.21 -0.55
N ALA A 553 19.18 8.22 0.20
CA ALA A 553 18.24 9.35 0.30
C ALA A 553 18.84 10.52 1.07
#